data_AF-A0A7Y5RDI1-F1
#
_entry.id   AF-A0A7Y5RDI1-F1
#
_cell.length_a   1.000
_cell.length_b   1.000
_cell.length_c   1.000
_cell.angle_alpha   90.00
_cell.angle_beta   90.00
_cell.angle_gamma   90.00
#
_symmetry.space_group_name_H-M   'P 1'
#
loop_
_entity.id
_entity.type
_entity.pdbx_description
1 polymer ?
#
loop_
_entity_poly.entity_id
_entity_poly.type
_entity_poly.pdbx_seq_one_letter_code
_entity_poly.pdbx_strand_id
1 'polypeptide(L)'
;MGKWLDGLQPTAALLLRLTLGIGLMYWGWGKVIPSHGAPALSAMNHHAAFVHSLGMPYWLGYISAITEFVGGLCLILGLLTRFWAILAAINMGFAIGLVTIHKGFTGSQYALSCLVIALMLATYGPGVMAADHRIGLD
;
A
#
# COMPACT_ATOMS: atom_id res chain seq x y z
N MET A 1 -29.46 -13.55 -10.64
CA MET A 1 -28.71 -12.33 -10.28
C MET A 1 -27.20 -12.55 -10.08
N GLY A 2 -26.71 -13.78 -9.80
CA GLY A 2 -25.27 -14.03 -9.52
C GLY A 2 -24.31 -13.82 -10.69
N LYS A 3 -24.60 -14.39 -11.88
CA LYS A 3 -23.67 -14.39 -13.03
C LYS A 3 -23.24 -13.00 -13.53
N TRP A 4 -24.05 -11.97 -13.30
CA TRP A 4 -23.75 -10.59 -13.72
C TRP A 4 -22.78 -9.89 -12.75
N LEU A 5 -22.94 -10.14 -11.45
CA LEU A 5 -22.05 -9.62 -10.40
C LEU A 5 -20.69 -10.35 -10.43
N ASP A 6 -20.70 -11.65 -10.72
CA ASP A 6 -19.47 -12.43 -10.86
C ASP A 6 -18.62 -11.92 -12.05
N GLY A 7 -19.26 -11.47 -13.13
CA GLY A 7 -18.56 -10.83 -14.25
C GLY A 7 -17.89 -9.48 -13.91
N LEU A 8 -18.29 -8.83 -12.81
CA LEU A 8 -17.69 -7.57 -12.35
C LEU A 8 -16.49 -7.78 -11.42
N GLN A 9 -16.26 -9.00 -10.94
CA GLN A 9 -15.16 -9.34 -10.03
C GLN A 9 -13.80 -8.80 -10.50
N PRO A 10 -13.40 -9.01 -11.77
CA PRO A 10 -12.07 -8.58 -12.17
C PRO A 10 -12.01 -7.06 -12.46
N THR A 11 -13.14 -6.38 -12.69
CA THR A 11 -13.24 -4.91 -12.73
C THR A 11 -13.17 -4.32 -11.31
N ALA A 12 -13.79 -4.99 -10.33
CA ALA A 12 -13.71 -4.61 -8.93
C ALA A 12 -12.28 -4.71 -8.41
N ALA A 13 -11.54 -5.76 -8.76
CA ALA A 13 -10.11 -5.89 -8.44
C ALA A 13 -9.28 -4.72 -9.00
N LEU A 14 -9.58 -4.25 -10.22
CA LEU A 14 -8.94 -3.06 -10.79
C LEU A 14 -9.22 -1.80 -9.96
N LEU A 15 -10.49 -1.56 -9.59
CA LEU A 15 -10.86 -0.39 -8.78
C LEU A 15 -10.20 -0.43 -7.40
N LEU A 16 -10.18 -1.59 -6.76
CA LEU A 16 -9.51 -1.82 -5.48
C LEU A 16 -8.01 -1.54 -5.58
N ARG A 17 -7.39 -1.99 -6.67
CA ARG A 17 -5.97 -1.77 -6.95
C ARG A 17 -5.64 -0.29 -7.13
N LEU A 18 -6.45 0.43 -7.92
CA LEU A 18 -6.28 1.89 -8.08
C LEU A 18 -6.49 2.62 -6.75
N THR A 19 -7.52 2.25 -6.00
CA THR A 19 -7.82 2.89 -4.71
C THR A 19 -6.68 2.69 -3.71
N LEU A 20 -6.20 1.46 -3.55
CA LEU A 20 -5.07 1.16 -2.68
C LEU A 20 -3.79 1.85 -3.18
N GLY A 21 -3.48 1.72 -4.46
CA GLY A 21 -2.26 2.28 -5.05
C GLY A 21 -2.19 3.80 -4.96
N ILE A 22 -3.29 4.50 -5.27
CA ILE A 22 -3.39 5.96 -5.14
C ILE A 22 -3.27 6.37 -3.67
N GLY A 23 -3.95 5.66 -2.76
CA GLY A 23 -3.87 5.92 -1.33
C GLY A 23 -2.44 5.81 -0.81
N LEU A 24 -1.77 4.68 -1.09
CA LEU A 24 -0.38 4.45 -0.71
C LEU A 24 0.55 5.50 -1.30
N MET A 25 0.36 5.86 -2.58
CA MET A 25 1.20 6.86 -3.24
C MET A 25 1.00 8.26 -2.65
N TYR A 26 -0.23 8.64 -2.28
CA TYR A 26 -0.53 9.92 -1.64
C TYR A 26 0.19 10.06 -0.29
N TRP A 27 0.11 9.05 0.58
CA TRP A 27 0.79 9.07 1.88
C TRP A 27 2.31 8.82 1.77
N GLY A 28 2.72 7.98 0.82
CA GLY A 28 4.12 7.70 0.53
C GLY A 28 4.85 8.88 -0.09
N TRP A 29 4.15 9.73 -0.84
CA TRP A 29 4.73 10.96 -1.43
C TRP A 29 5.37 11.83 -0.36
N GLY A 30 4.68 12.06 0.75
CA GLY A 30 5.22 12.86 1.87
C GLY A 30 6.42 12.23 2.57
N LYS A 31 6.66 10.92 2.39
CA LYS A 31 7.80 10.20 2.97
C LYS A 31 9.04 10.21 2.07
N VAL A 32 8.86 10.42 0.76
CA VAL A 32 9.94 10.36 -0.23
C VAL A 32 10.25 11.73 -0.81
N ILE A 33 9.26 12.59 -1.00
CA ILE A 33 9.41 13.90 -1.63
C ILE A 33 9.15 15.00 -0.58
N PRO A 34 10.19 15.71 -0.13
CA PRO A 34 10.02 16.78 0.83
C PRO A 34 9.34 18.00 0.20
N SER A 35 8.49 18.65 0.99
CA SER A 35 7.68 19.81 0.61
C SER A 35 8.47 21.11 0.39
N HIS A 36 9.77 21.15 0.69
CA HIS A 36 10.61 22.36 0.63
C HIS A 36 11.91 22.21 -0.19
N GLY A 37 11.95 21.31 -1.17
CA GLY A 37 13.13 21.17 -2.06
C GLY A 37 14.34 20.49 -1.43
N ALA A 38 14.19 19.86 -0.27
CA ALA A 38 15.24 19.06 0.35
C ALA A 38 15.50 17.76 -0.46
N PRO A 39 16.64 17.07 -0.26
CA PRO A 39 16.88 15.79 -0.90
C PRO A 39 15.86 14.73 -0.47
N ALA A 40 15.42 13.84 -1.38
CA ALA A 40 14.50 12.74 -1.04
C ALA A 40 14.98 11.90 0.17
N LEU A 41 16.30 11.72 0.27
CA LEU A 41 16.94 10.99 1.37
C LEU A 41 16.67 11.63 2.74
N SER A 42 16.52 12.96 2.84
CA SER A 42 16.23 13.60 4.13
C SER A 42 14.81 13.32 4.61
N ALA A 43 13.83 13.27 3.70
CA ALA A 43 12.44 12.90 4.02
C ALA A 43 12.37 11.44 4.50
N MET A 44 13.06 10.54 3.80
CA MET A 44 13.13 9.13 4.17
C MET A 44 13.85 8.94 5.51
N ASN A 45 14.93 9.67 5.76
CA ASN A 45 15.65 9.64 7.05
C ASN A 45 14.75 10.11 8.20
N HIS A 46 13.91 11.13 7.97
CA HIS A 46 12.95 11.62 8.96
C HIS A 46 11.89 10.57 9.26
N HIS A 47 11.35 9.91 8.23
CA HIS A 47 10.41 8.81 8.44
C HIS A 47 11.05 7.61 9.15
N ALA A 48 12.30 7.26 8.78
CA ALA A 48 13.05 6.21 9.45
C ALA A 48 13.32 6.54 10.93
N ALA A 49 13.57 7.79 11.26
CA ALA A 49 13.69 8.24 12.65
C ALA A 49 12.37 8.11 13.42
N PHE A 50 11.24 8.44 12.79
CA PHE A 50 9.92 8.22 13.36
C PHE A 50 9.66 6.73 13.62
N VAL A 51 9.91 5.87 12.63
CA VAL A 51 9.77 4.41 12.79
C VAL A 51 10.68 3.88 13.91
N HIS A 52 11.88 4.44 14.04
CA HIS A 52 12.78 4.08 15.13
C HIS A 52 12.24 4.49 16.51
N SER A 53 11.60 5.66 16.62
CA SER A 53 10.95 6.08 17.88
C SER A 53 9.78 5.18 18.30
N LEU A 54 9.21 4.40 17.37
CA LEU A 54 8.18 3.39 17.66
C LEU A 54 8.77 2.05 18.16
N GLY A 55 10.09 1.98 18.38
CA GLY A 55 10.78 0.76 18.81
C GLY A 55 11.14 -0.19 17.67
N MET A 56 10.97 0.23 16.41
CA MET A 56 11.35 -0.58 15.25
C MET A 56 12.76 -0.28 14.74
N PRO A 57 13.40 -1.22 14.03
CA PRO A 57 14.67 -0.96 13.36
C PRO A 57 14.58 0.18 12.35
N TYR A 58 15.60 1.04 12.33
CA TYR A 58 15.68 2.21 11.45
C TYR A 58 15.53 1.86 9.95
N TRP A 59 16.09 0.71 9.53
CA TRP A 59 16.02 0.26 8.13
C TRP A 59 14.58 -0.05 7.67
N LEU A 60 13.67 -0.44 8.57
CA LEU A 60 12.26 -0.70 8.23
C LEU A 60 11.53 0.57 7.79
N GLY A 61 11.95 1.75 8.24
CA GLY A 61 11.36 3.01 7.80
C GLY A 61 11.60 3.28 6.33
N TYR A 62 12.77 2.94 5.80
CA TYR A 62 13.03 3.05 4.35
C TYR A 62 12.19 2.06 3.57
N ILE A 63 12.07 0.82 4.04
CA ILE A 63 11.25 -0.20 3.40
C ILE A 63 9.78 0.23 3.37
N SER A 64 9.26 0.77 4.48
CA SER A 64 7.90 1.30 4.56
C SER A 64 7.68 2.43 3.54
N ALA A 65 8.58 3.42 3.49
CA ALA A 65 8.49 4.53 2.55
C ALA A 65 8.54 4.07 1.08
N ILE A 66 9.45 3.15 0.75
CA ILE A 66 9.56 2.57 -0.60
C ILE A 66 8.30 1.76 -0.94
N THR A 67 7.81 0.96 0.00
CA THR A 67 6.61 0.14 -0.20
C THR A 67 5.38 1.00 -0.47
N GLU A 68 5.20 2.11 0.25
CA GLU A 68 4.06 3.00 0.02
C GLU A 68 4.17 3.75 -1.30
N PHE A 69 5.34 4.29 -1.63
CA PHE A 69 5.50 5.09 -2.84
C PHE A 69 5.64 4.23 -4.10
N VAL A 70 6.68 3.39 -4.14
CA VAL A 70 6.97 2.52 -5.30
C VAL A 70 5.92 1.41 -5.40
N GLY A 71 5.55 0.79 -4.28
CA GLY A 71 4.51 -0.23 -4.29
C GLY A 71 3.14 0.32 -4.66
N GLY A 72 2.81 1.55 -4.23
CA GLY A 72 1.61 2.26 -4.70
C GLY A 72 1.59 2.45 -6.22
N LEU A 73 2.72 2.89 -6.80
CA LEU A 73 2.86 3.04 -8.25
C LEU A 73 2.78 1.70 -9.00
N CYS A 74 3.47 0.66 -8.50
CA CYS A 74 3.42 -0.67 -9.09
C CYS A 74 2.01 -1.28 -9.04
N LEU A 75 1.28 -1.07 -7.95
CA LEU A 75 -0.13 -1.46 -7.86
C LEU A 75 -0.97 -0.72 -8.91
N ILE A 76 -0.84 0.60 -9.06
CA ILE A 76 -1.58 1.36 -10.10
C ILE A 76 -1.32 0.77 -11.49
N LEU A 77 -0.04 0.55 -11.83
CA LEU A 77 0.39 -0.01 -13.11
C LEU A 77 0.02 -1.50 -13.27
N GLY A 78 -0.31 -2.20 -12.19
CA GLY A 78 -0.66 -3.61 -12.21
C GLY A 78 0.54 -4.54 -12.39
N LEU A 79 1.70 -4.16 -11.83
CA LEU A 79 2.95 -4.93 -11.88
C LEU A 79 3.23 -5.59 -10.52
N LEU A 80 3.55 -6.89 -10.50
CA LEU A 80 3.87 -7.66 -9.29
C LEU A 80 2.85 -7.43 -8.16
N THR A 81 1.58 -7.39 -8.55
CA THR A 81 0.47 -6.92 -7.73
C THR A 81 0.34 -7.68 -6.41
N ARG A 82 0.45 -9.00 -6.43
CA ARG A 82 0.40 -9.83 -5.22
C ARG A 82 1.55 -9.51 -4.27
N PHE A 83 2.76 -9.35 -4.80
CA PHE A 83 3.94 -9.03 -4.01
C PHE A 83 3.78 -7.68 -3.30
N TRP A 84 3.41 -6.64 -4.04
CA TRP A 84 3.20 -5.30 -3.47
C TRP A 84 1.98 -5.24 -2.55
N ALA A 85 0.93 -6.00 -2.83
CA ALA A 85 -0.23 -6.11 -1.94
C ALA A 85 0.12 -6.77 -0.61
N ILE A 86 0.96 -7.82 -0.59
CA ILE A 86 1.44 -8.43 0.66
C ILE A 86 2.28 -7.43 1.45
N LEU A 87 3.21 -6.74 0.81
CA LEU A 87 4.02 -5.72 1.48
C LEU A 87 3.16 -4.57 2.03
N ALA A 88 2.16 -4.12 1.28
CA ALA A 88 1.20 -3.12 1.72
C ALA A 88 0.39 -3.60 2.93
N ALA A 89 -0.06 -4.85 2.94
CA ALA A 89 -0.77 -5.44 4.07
C ALA A 89 0.10 -5.48 5.34
N ILE A 90 1.36 -5.93 5.22
CA ILE A 90 2.31 -5.92 6.35
C ILE A 90 2.51 -4.49 6.86
N ASN A 91 2.76 -3.55 5.95
CA ASN A 91 3.00 -2.15 6.30
C ASN A 91 1.79 -1.51 7.01
N MET A 92 0.57 -1.74 6.53
CA MET A 92 -0.66 -1.27 7.19
C MET A 92 -0.91 -1.99 8.52
N GLY A 93 -0.55 -3.27 8.65
CA GLY A 93 -0.62 -4.00 9.92
C GLY A 93 0.24 -3.38 11.01
N PHE A 94 1.49 -3.03 10.69
CA PHE A 94 2.37 -2.29 11.60
C PHE A 94 1.84 -0.88 11.90
N ALA A 95 1.33 -0.16 10.90
CA ALA A 95 0.74 1.15 11.10
C ALA A 95 -0.44 1.09 12.09
N ILE A 96 -1.29 0.07 11.99
CA ILE A 96 -2.39 -0.12 12.93
C ILE A 96 -1.85 -0.42 14.33
N GLY A 97 -0.99 -1.44 14.47
CA GLY A 97 -0.51 -1.90 15.77
C GLY A 97 0.34 -0.88 16.53
N LEU A 98 1.09 -0.04 15.82
CA LEU A 98 2.05 0.88 16.45
C LEU A 98 1.61 2.34 16.45
N VAL A 99 0.79 2.77 15.48
CA VAL A 99 0.45 4.19 15.32
C VAL A 99 -1.02 4.49 15.64
N THR A 100 -1.95 3.69 15.12
CA THR A 100 -3.38 4.06 15.17
C THR A 100 -4.19 3.30 16.23
N ILE A 101 -3.66 2.23 16.83
CA ILE A 101 -4.38 1.42 17.85
C ILE A 101 -4.88 2.27 19.02
N HIS A 102 -4.07 3.25 19.46
CA HIS A 102 -4.41 4.16 20.56
C HIS A 102 -5.45 5.23 20.16
N LYS A 103 -5.69 5.42 18.87
CA LYS A 103 -6.65 6.39 18.31
C LYS A 103 -8.03 5.78 18.07
N GLY A 104 -8.22 4.50 18.41
CA GLY A 104 -9.47 3.77 18.22
C GLY A 104 -9.84 3.55 16.74
N PHE A 105 -11.10 3.21 16.49
CA PHE A 105 -11.59 2.91 15.14
C PHE A 105 -11.44 4.13 14.21
N THR A 106 -11.86 5.32 14.63
CA THR A 106 -11.81 6.54 13.83
C THR A 106 -10.41 6.88 13.33
N GLY A 107 -9.37 6.68 14.15
CA GLY A 107 -7.98 6.88 13.72
C GLY A 107 -7.39 5.74 12.88
N SER A 108 -7.98 4.53 12.95
CA SER A 108 -7.49 3.34 12.26
C SER A 108 -8.26 3.00 10.98
N GLN A 109 -9.42 3.62 10.73
CA GLN A 109 -10.31 3.35 9.60
C GLN A 109 -9.57 3.33 8.26
N TYR A 110 -8.70 4.31 8.01
CA TYR A 110 -7.93 4.39 6.78
C TYR A 110 -6.97 3.20 6.64
N ALA A 111 -6.10 2.97 7.63
CA ALA A 111 -5.13 1.90 7.61
C ALA A 111 -5.80 0.51 7.54
N LEU A 112 -6.93 0.34 8.23
CA LEU A 112 -7.73 -0.88 8.21
C LEU A 112 -8.38 -1.12 6.85
N SER A 113 -8.90 -0.07 6.21
CA SER A 113 -9.43 -0.18 4.84
C SER A 113 -8.34 -0.58 3.86
N CYS A 114 -7.18 0.07 3.91
CA CYS A 114 -6.04 -0.27 3.07
C CYS A 114 -5.54 -1.69 3.32
N LEU A 115 -5.48 -2.14 4.58
CA LEU A 115 -5.12 -3.51 4.95
C LEU A 115 -6.06 -4.54 4.32
N VAL A 116 -7.38 -4.35 4.45
CA VAL A 116 -8.38 -5.29 3.92
C VAL A 116 -8.32 -5.34 2.39
N ILE A 117 -8.18 -4.18 1.73
CA ILE A 117 -8.02 -4.12 0.27
C ILE A 117 -6.73 -4.83 -0.17
N ALA A 118 -5.63 -4.63 0.56
CA ALA A 118 -4.35 -5.28 0.28
C ALA A 118 -4.45 -6.81 0.43
N LEU A 119 -5.11 -7.31 1.48
CA LEU A 119 -5.35 -8.75 1.66
C LEU A 119 -6.24 -9.33 0.55
N MET A 120 -7.25 -8.58 0.11
CA MET A 120 -8.09 -8.98 -1.01
C MET A 120 -7.26 -9.09 -2.29
N LEU A 121 -6.45 -8.10 -2.63
CA LEU A 121 -5.59 -8.13 -3.83
C LEU A 121 -4.50 -9.20 -3.76
N ALA A 122 -3.95 -9.47 -2.56
CA ALA A 122 -2.97 -10.53 -2.34
C ALA A 122 -3.55 -11.93 -2.58
N THR A 123 -4.82 -12.16 -2.22
CA THR A 123 -5.48 -13.47 -2.30
C THR A 123 -6.23 -13.67 -3.62
N TYR A 124 -6.92 -12.65 -4.10
CA TYR A 124 -7.78 -12.70 -5.29
C TYR A 124 -7.00 -12.47 -6.60
N GLY A 125 -5.83 -11.81 -6.52
CA GLY A 125 -5.03 -11.46 -7.68
C GLY A 125 -5.49 -10.17 -8.39
N PRO A 126 -4.85 -9.82 -9.53
CA PRO A 126 -4.84 -8.44 -10.01
C PRO A 126 -5.94 -7.94 -10.96
N GLY A 127 -6.88 -8.79 -11.37
CA GLY A 127 -8.03 -8.41 -12.22
C GLY A 127 -7.72 -8.27 -13.72
N VAL A 128 -8.71 -7.83 -14.53
CA VAL A 128 -8.71 -7.93 -16.02
C VAL A 128 -7.59 -7.12 -16.70
N MET A 129 -7.01 -6.12 -16.03
CA MET A 129 -5.97 -5.23 -16.59
C MET A 129 -4.73 -5.18 -15.71
N ALA A 130 -4.30 -6.34 -15.20
CA ALA A 130 -2.96 -6.49 -14.67
C ALA A 130 -1.95 -6.55 -15.82
N ALA A 131 -0.83 -5.82 -15.70
CA ALA A 131 0.32 -6.10 -16.54
C ALA A 131 0.85 -7.52 -16.26
N ASP A 132 0.65 -8.05 -15.04
CA ASP A 132 0.94 -9.44 -14.67
C ASP A 132 0.31 -10.47 -15.64
N HIS A 133 -0.89 -10.21 -16.19
CA HIS A 133 -1.55 -11.10 -17.18
C HIS A 133 -0.84 -11.12 -18.54
N ARG A 134 -0.07 -10.07 -18.86
CA ARG A 134 0.78 -10.05 -20.07
C ARG A 134 2.15 -10.68 -19.84
N ILE A 135 2.56 -10.84 -18.59
CA ILE A 135 3.88 -11.35 -18.19
C ILE A 135 3.79 -12.79 -17.66
N GLY A 136 2.59 -13.31 -17.41
CA GLY A 136 2.34 -14.68 -16.94
C GLY A 136 2.57 -14.88 -15.44
N LEU A 137 2.39 -13.83 -14.63
CA LEU A 137 2.64 -13.83 -13.19
C LEU A 137 1.36 -13.95 -12.33
N ASP A 138 0.23 -14.30 -12.96
CA ASP A 138 -1.08 -14.50 -12.32
C ASP A 138 -1.27 -15.91 -11.72
#